data_AF-A0A9Q0WQK6-F1
#
_entry.id   AF-A0A9Q0WQK6-F1
#
_cell.length_a   1.000
_cell.length_b   1.000
_cell.length_c   1.000
_cell.angle_alpha   90.00
_cell.angle_beta   90.00
_cell.angle_gamma   90.00
#
_symmetry.space_group_name_H-M   'P 1'
#
loop_
_entity.id
_entity.type
_entity.pdbx_description
1 polymer ?
#
loop_
_entity_poly.entity_id
_entity_poly.type
_entity_poly.pdbx_seq_one_letter_code
_entity_poly.pdbx_strand_id
1 'polypeptide(L)'
;MGVQIFLVSSRREHLRSATTDNLVDVGYHGWTRLILRGPDDELNEVQQYKANVRKQLISNGYRIWGIVGDQYSSFEGLPSVRRSFKLPNPFYYVS
;
A
#
# COMPACT_ATOMS: atom_id res chain seq x y z
N MET A 1 -20.22 -4.58 -9.75
CA MET A 1 -19.63 -3.25 -9.98
C MET A 1 -19.12 -2.75 -8.64
N GLY A 2 -17.81 -2.61 -8.48
CA GLY A 2 -17.21 -2.27 -7.19
C GLY A 2 -15.75 -1.88 -7.36
N VAL A 3 -15.20 -1.19 -6.37
CA VAL A 3 -13.78 -0.83 -6.33
C VAL A 3 -13.00 -2.00 -5.75
N GLN A 4 -11.88 -2.35 -6.38
CA GLN A 4 -10.95 -3.33 -5.83
C GLN A 4 -9.99 -2.65 -4.87
N ILE A 5 -9.88 -3.19 -3.66
CA ILE A 5 -9.05 -2.63 -2.58
C ILE A 5 -7.74 -3.39 -2.53
N PHE A 6 -6.63 -2.69 -2.69
CA PHE A 6 -5.28 -3.22 -2.53
C PHE A 6 -4.65 -2.61 -1.29
N LEU A 7 -4.23 -3.45 -0.35
CA LEU A 7 -3.49 -3.01 0.83
C LEU A 7 -2.00 -3.13 0.54
N VAL A 8 -1.27 -2.02 0.62
CA VAL A 8 0.18 -1.98 0.36
C VAL A 8 0.90 -1.51 1.62
N SER A 9 1.79 -2.33 2.17
CA SER A 9 2.50 -2.04 3.41
C SER A 9 4.00 -2.29 3.28
N SER A 10 4.81 -1.54 4.03
CA SER A 10 6.26 -1.78 4.16
C SER A 10 6.59 -2.89 5.16
N ARG A 11 5.59 -3.50 5.82
CA ARG A 11 5.80 -4.70 6.64
C ARG A 11 6.43 -5.82 5.79
N ARG A 12 7.26 -6.64 6.41
CA ARG A 12 7.93 -7.77 5.76
C ARG A 12 6.94 -8.91 5.52
N GLU A 13 7.14 -9.65 4.44
CA GLU A 13 6.26 -10.74 4.00
C GLU A 13 6.07 -11.84 5.07
N HIS A 14 7.08 -12.12 5.88
CA HIS A 14 6.95 -13.11 6.97
C HIS A 14 5.93 -12.72 8.06
N LEU A 15 5.52 -11.44 8.12
CA LEU A 15 4.49 -10.94 9.04
C LEU A 15 3.08 -11.03 8.44
N ARG A 16 2.89 -11.70 7.29
CA ARG A 16 1.60 -11.78 6.60
C ARG A 16 0.49 -12.34 7.47
N SER A 17 0.73 -13.46 8.16
CA SER A 17 -0.30 -14.09 9.00
C SER A 17 -0.77 -13.12 10.08
N ALA A 18 0.14 -12.66 10.93
CA ALA A 18 -0.18 -11.72 12.00
C ALA A 18 -0.83 -10.41 11.50
N THR A 19 -0.42 -9.91 10.33
CA THR A 19 -1.05 -8.72 9.73
C THR A 19 -2.48 -9.01 9.27
N THR A 20 -2.72 -10.18 8.69
CA THR A 20 -4.05 -10.60 8.24
C THR A 20 -4.98 -10.82 9.42
N ASP A 21 -4.49 -11.50 10.45
CA ASP A 21 -5.24 -11.80 11.67
C ASP A 21 -5.68 -10.50 12.36
N ASN A 22 -4.76 -9.52 12.52
CA ASN A 22 -5.09 -8.23 13.10
C ASN A 22 -6.10 -7.42 12.27
N LEU A 23 -6.03 -7.47 10.93
CA LEU A 23 -6.99 -6.78 10.07
C LEU A 23 -8.39 -7.38 10.23
N VAL A 24 -8.48 -8.71 10.28
CA VAL A 24 -9.72 -9.45 10.48
C VAL A 24 -10.31 -9.18 11.86
N ASP A 25 -9.50 -9.19 12.90
CA ASP A 25 -9.93 -8.99 14.29
C ASP A 25 -10.60 -7.62 14.51
N VAL A 26 -10.10 -6.58 13.83
CA VAL A 26 -10.70 -5.23 13.87
C VAL A 26 -11.80 -5.02 12.81
N GLY A 27 -12.24 -6.08 12.14
CA GLY A 27 -13.38 -6.06 11.22
C GLY A 27 -13.09 -5.57 9.80
N TYR A 28 -11.82 -5.43 9.40
CA TYR A 28 -11.49 -5.20 8.00
C TYR A 28 -11.57 -6.50 7.22
N HIS A 29 -12.31 -6.48 6.11
CA HIS A 29 -12.47 -7.62 5.21
C HIS A 29 -12.59 -7.12 3.75
N GLY A 30 -12.55 -8.05 2.79
CA GLY A 30 -12.94 -7.78 1.40
C GLY A 30 -11.90 -7.04 0.55
N TRP A 31 -10.64 -6.95 1.00
CA TRP A 31 -9.55 -6.50 0.12
C TRP A 31 -9.23 -7.56 -0.94
N THR A 32 -8.86 -7.10 -2.13
CA THR A 32 -8.46 -7.97 -3.25
C THR A 32 -7.11 -8.61 -2.98
N ARG A 33 -6.13 -7.83 -2.49
CA ARG A 33 -4.79 -8.35 -2.20
C ARG A 33 -4.10 -7.51 -1.12
N LEU A 34 -3.35 -8.21 -0.26
CA LEU A 34 -2.38 -7.63 0.67
C LEU A 34 -0.97 -7.80 0.10
N ILE A 35 -0.30 -6.70 -0.17
CA ILE A 35 1.04 -6.62 -0.76
C ILE A 35 2.00 -6.12 0.33
N LEU A 36 2.96 -6.97 0.70
CA LEU A 36 3.98 -6.70 1.71
C LEU A 36 5.36 -6.75 1.04
N ARG A 37 6.40 -6.29 1.74
CA ARG A 37 7.77 -6.30 1.22
C ARG A 37 8.36 -7.70 1.25
N GLY A 38 8.78 -8.18 0.08
CA GLY A 38 9.60 -9.37 -0.05
C GLY A 38 11.09 -9.09 0.26
N PRO A 39 11.93 -10.13 0.30
CA PRO A 39 13.37 -9.99 0.53
C PRO A 39 14.06 -9.06 -0.48
N ASP A 40 13.65 -9.14 -1.75
CA ASP A 40 14.22 -8.32 -2.84
C ASP A 40 13.85 -6.83 -2.74
N ASP A 41 12.83 -6.50 -1.93
CA ASP A 41 12.35 -5.15 -1.71
C ASP A 41 12.92 -4.49 -0.45
N GLU A 42 13.68 -5.23 0.36
CA GLU A 42 14.17 -4.72 1.65
C GLU A 42 15.17 -3.58 1.49
N LEU A 43 15.96 -3.60 0.42
CA LEU A 43 16.95 -2.55 0.10
C LEU A 43 16.33 -1.32 -0.56
N ASN A 44 15.08 -1.41 -1.02
CA ASN A 44 14.41 -0.30 -1.69
C ASN A 44 13.89 0.70 -0.65
N GLU A 45 13.95 1.99 -0.97
CA GLU A 45 13.26 3.02 -0.19
C GLU A 45 11.73 2.77 -0.19
N VAL A 46 11.04 3.16 0.90
CA VAL A 46 9.58 2.93 1.04
C VAL A 46 8.81 3.55 -0.11
N GLN A 47 9.22 4.73 -0.55
CA GLN A 47 8.64 5.41 -1.70
C GLN A 47 8.79 4.61 -2.98
N GLN A 48 10.02 4.18 -3.30
CA GLN A 48 10.33 3.46 -4.53
C GLN A 48 9.59 2.12 -4.60
N TYR A 49 9.54 1.39 -3.48
CA TYR A 49 8.75 0.17 -3.38
C TYR A 49 7.27 0.42 -3.68
N LYS A 50 6.64 1.41 -3.01
CA LYS A 50 5.22 1.72 -3.23
C LYS A 50 4.96 2.19 -4.67
N ALA A 51 5.87 2.97 -5.26
CA ALA A 51 5.78 3.37 -6.66
C ALA A 51 5.87 2.17 -7.63
N ASN A 52 6.75 1.21 -7.37
CA ASN A 52 6.87 0.00 -8.16
C ASN A 52 5.61 -0.88 -8.07
N VAL A 53 5.03 -1.03 -6.88
CA VAL A 53 3.74 -1.71 -6.71
C VAL A 53 2.64 -1.02 -7.51
N ARG A 54 2.57 0.32 -7.52
CA ARG A 54 1.60 1.07 -8.34
C ARG A 54 1.80 0.79 -9.84
N LYS A 55 3.04 0.80 -10.32
CA LYS A 55 3.36 0.47 -11.72
C LYS A 55 2.92 -0.95 -12.07
N GLN A 56 3.18 -1.93 -11.22
CA GLN A 56 2.75 -3.32 -11.44
C GLN A 56 1.23 -3.43 -11.49
N LEU A 57 0.50 -2.77 -10.60
CA LEU A 57 -0.97 -2.77 -10.63
C LEU A 57 -1.50 -2.18 -11.95
N ILE A 58 -0.93 -1.07 -12.42
CA ILE A 58 -1.33 -0.49 -13.71
C ILE A 58 -0.98 -1.40 -14.88
N SER A 59 0.20 -2.02 -14.87
CA SER A 59 0.60 -3.00 -15.90
C SER A 59 -0.31 -4.24 -15.92
N ASN A 60 -0.90 -4.60 -14.78
CA ASN A 60 -1.88 -5.69 -14.67
C ASN A 60 -3.29 -5.26 -15.09
N GLY A 61 -3.47 -4.07 -15.65
CA GLY A 61 -4.74 -3.56 -16.17
C GLY A 61 -5.60 -2.80 -15.16
N TYR A 62 -5.11 -2.57 -13.94
CA TYR A 62 -5.88 -1.82 -12.94
C TYR A 62 -5.79 -0.30 -13.18
N ARG A 63 -6.94 0.38 -13.09
CA ARG A 63 -6.99 1.84 -13.01
C ARG A 63 -7.07 2.29 -11.56
N ILE A 64 -5.99 2.86 -11.04
CA ILE A 64 -5.95 3.37 -9.67
C ILE A 64 -6.73 4.70 -9.59
N TRP A 65 -7.88 4.67 -8.91
CA TRP A 65 -8.74 5.84 -8.74
C TRP A 65 -8.30 6.78 -7.61
N GLY A 66 -7.74 6.22 -6.54
CA GLY A 66 -7.18 6.99 -5.47
C GLY A 66 -6.29 6.17 -4.55
N ILE A 67 -5.50 6.88 -3.76
CA ILE A 67 -4.65 6.30 -2.72
C ILE A 67 -5.07 6.92 -1.39
N VAL A 68 -5.16 6.10 -0.37
CA VAL A 68 -5.32 6.53 1.02
C VAL A 68 -4.03 6.15 1.75
N GLY A 69 -3.46 7.10 2.48
CA GLY A 69 -2.20 6.88 3.20
C GLY A 69 -1.99 7.95 4.25
N ASP A 70 -1.24 7.61 5.28
CA ASP A 70 -0.94 8.49 6.41
C ASP A 70 0.45 9.14 6.31
N GLN A 71 1.18 8.93 5.21
CA GLN A 71 2.54 9.45 4.98
C GLN A 71 2.72 9.93 3.54
N TYR A 72 3.53 10.97 3.34
CA TYR A 72 3.80 11.54 2.01
C TYR A 72 4.45 10.53 1.06
N SER A 73 5.33 9.67 1.58
CA SER A 73 5.91 8.51 0.88
C SER A 73 4.89 7.56 0.26
N SER A 74 3.61 7.61 0.66
CA SER A 74 2.54 6.83 0.05
C SER A 74 2.04 7.40 -1.28
N PHE A 75 2.24 8.70 -1.51
CA PHE A 75 1.75 9.43 -2.69
C PHE A 75 2.87 9.81 -3.65
N GLU A 76 4.10 9.91 -3.15
CA GLU A 76 5.27 10.31 -3.94
C GLU A 76 5.73 9.19 -4.88
N GLY A 77 6.21 9.59 -6.08
CA GLY A 77 6.65 8.71 -7.16
C GLY A 77 5.61 8.49 -8.27
N LEU A 78 6.09 8.26 -9.49
CA LEU A 78 5.24 7.98 -10.65
C LEU A 78 4.76 6.51 -10.68
N PRO A 79 3.54 6.25 -11.18
CA PRO A 79 2.57 7.20 -11.74
C PRO A 79 1.74 7.89 -10.65
N SER A 80 1.40 9.16 -10.88
CA SER A 80 0.52 9.95 -10.02
C SER A 80 -0.93 9.49 -10.14
N VAL A 81 -1.68 9.59 -9.05
CA VAL A 81 -3.08 9.19 -8.99
C VAL A 81 -4.02 10.39 -8.96
N ARG A 82 -5.26 10.18 -9.41
CA ARG A 82 -6.25 11.25 -9.58
C ARG A 82 -6.70 11.87 -8.25
N ARG A 83 -6.67 11.12 -7.14
CA ARG A 83 -7.00 11.59 -5.79
C ARG A 83 -6.12 10.92 -4.73
N SER A 84 -5.63 11.71 -3.79
CA SER A 84 -4.83 11.26 -2.65
C SER A 84 -5.48 11.75 -1.36
N PHE A 85 -5.69 10.84 -0.42
CA PHE A 85 -6.30 11.15 0.88
C PHE A 85 -5.27 10.92 1.99
N LYS A 86 -4.78 12.02 2.58
CA LYS A 86 -3.82 12.00 3.69
C LYS A 86 -4.56 11.82 5.02
N LEU A 87 -4.31 10.72 5.71
CA LEU A 87 -4.77 10.54 7.09
C LEU A 87 -3.82 11.26 8.06
N PRO A 88 -4.31 11.91 9.13
CA PRO A 88 -3.45 12.51 10.14
C PRO A 88 -2.69 11.42 10.92
N ASN A 89 -1.37 11.56 11.03
CA ASN A 89 -0.52 10.72 11.88
C ASN A 89 0.53 11.63 12.55
N PRO A 90 0.36 11.98 13.84
CA PRO A 90 1.26 12.90 14.55
C PRO A 90 2.50 12.22 15.16
N PHE A 91 2.58 10.89 15.13
CA PHE A 91 3.60 10.17 15.91
C PHE A 91 4.89 9.87 15.13
N TYR A 92 4.84 9.65 13.80
CA TYR A 92 6.03 9.27 13.03
C TYR A 92 6.02 9.79 11.58
N TYR A 93 7.18 10.23 11.10
CA TYR A 93 7.44 10.58 9.69
C TYR A 93 8.31 9.50 9.04
N VAL A 94 7.90 8.98 7.89
CA VAL A 94 8.70 8.06 7.08
C VAL A 94 8.92 8.72 5.73
N SER A 95 10.18 9.10 5.51
CA SER A 95 10.74 9.51 4.22
C SER A 95 10.92 8.28 3.34
#